data_AF-A0AA35WY13-F1
#
_entry.id   AF-A0AA35WY13-F1
#
_cell.length_a   1.000
_cell.length_b   1.000
_cell.length_c   1.000
_cell.angle_alpha   90.00
_cell.angle_beta   90.00
_cell.angle_gamma   90.00
#
_symmetry.space_group_name_H-M   'P 1'
#
loop_
_entity.id
_entity.type
_entity.pdbx_description
1 polymer ?
#
loop_
_entity_poly.entity_id
_entity_poly.type
_entity_poly.pdbx_seq_one_letter_code
_entity_poly.pdbx_strand_id
1 'polypeptide(L)'
;MATGSVENSEYRLLLIIESRALPVSYVSRTLRVIQAAVREVARGVGGGDAMFEGQPQPALLLDVSVLNGSEIEFSLYFADPADDTPMPELSTQAFEPFMEEFGFGELLKQMPQRGLWGRMARQTGSHRLQTEAARRLDELRVELRHFRKAVLMHRSRSITFDGDQMEIE
;
A
#
# COMPACT_ATOMS: atom_id res chain seq x y z
N MET A 1 18.18 -18.10 -15.28
CA MET A 1 18.64 -16.72 -15.53
C MET A 1 17.50 -15.79 -15.15
N ALA A 2 17.56 -15.19 -13.97
CA ALA A 2 16.58 -14.23 -13.47
C ALA A 2 17.39 -13.12 -12.79
N THR A 3 18.01 -12.28 -13.60
CA THR A 3 18.87 -11.15 -13.19
C THR A 3 18.19 -9.81 -13.46
N GLY A 4 16.87 -9.79 -13.62
CA GLY A 4 16.10 -8.56 -13.88
C GLY A 4 15.20 -8.09 -12.73
N SER A 5 15.16 -8.78 -11.60
CA SER A 5 14.18 -8.53 -10.52
C SER A 5 14.66 -7.61 -9.40
N VAL A 6 15.95 -7.27 -9.33
CA VAL A 6 16.53 -6.53 -8.19
C VAL A 6 16.70 -5.03 -8.48
N GLU A 7 16.95 -4.62 -9.73
CA GLU A 7 17.14 -3.19 -10.07
C GLU A 7 15.83 -2.40 -10.17
N ASN A 8 14.70 -3.07 -10.41
CA ASN A 8 13.40 -2.40 -10.55
C ASN A 8 12.65 -2.20 -9.22
N SER A 9 13.10 -2.79 -8.11
CA SER A 9 12.35 -2.75 -6.83
C SER A 9 12.47 -1.44 -6.06
N GLU A 10 13.42 -0.56 -6.40
CA GLU A 10 13.74 0.61 -5.56
C GLU A 10 12.65 1.68 -5.53
N TYR A 11 11.82 1.75 -6.57
CA TYR A 11 10.73 2.71 -6.70
C TYR A 11 9.35 2.05 -6.73
N ARG A 12 9.25 0.75 -6.46
CA ARG A 12 8.02 -0.03 -6.61
C ARG A 12 7.40 -0.38 -5.27
N LEU A 13 6.09 -0.24 -5.17
CA LEU A 13 5.33 -0.77 -4.05
C LEU A 13 4.88 -2.19 -4.38
N LEU A 14 5.23 -3.14 -3.53
CA LEU A 14 4.89 -4.55 -3.71
C LEU A 14 3.77 -4.93 -2.75
N LEU A 15 2.73 -5.57 -3.26
CA LEU A 15 1.73 -6.29 -2.48
C LEU A 15 1.84 -7.78 -2.81
N ILE A 16 2.21 -8.58 -1.83
CA ILE A 16 2.32 -10.04 -1.96
C ILE A 16 1.16 -10.67 -1.19
N ILE A 17 0.36 -11.51 -1.83
CA ILE A 17 -0.74 -12.23 -1.17
C ILE A 17 -0.72 -13.73 -1.50
N GLU A 18 -1.18 -14.56 -0.56
CA GLU A 18 -1.35 -16.00 -0.81
C GLU A 18 -2.43 -16.24 -1.87
N SER A 19 -2.14 -17.03 -2.90
CA SER A 19 -2.99 -17.22 -4.08
C SER A 19 -4.16 -18.20 -3.87
N ARG A 20 -4.21 -18.88 -2.72
CA ARG A 20 -5.15 -19.98 -2.46
C ARG A 20 -6.52 -19.43 -2.06
N ALA A 21 -7.54 -19.77 -2.86
CA ALA A 21 -8.95 -19.44 -2.60
C ALA A 21 -9.22 -17.93 -2.39
N LEU A 22 -8.50 -17.07 -3.10
CA LEU A 22 -8.68 -15.61 -3.05
C LEU A 22 -10.02 -15.18 -3.65
N PRO A 23 -10.89 -14.50 -2.87
CA PRO A 23 -12.08 -13.89 -3.43
C PRO A 23 -11.70 -12.73 -4.35
N VAL A 24 -12.20 -12.77 -5.59
CA VAL A 24 -11.95 -11.72 -6.60
C VAL A 24 -12.40 -10.34 -6.09
N SER A 25 -13.49 -10.30 -5.33
CA SER A 25 -14.00 -9.07 -4.72
C SER A 25 -13.02 -8.43 -3.75
N TYR A 26 -12.29 -9.24 -2.97
CA TYR A 26 -11.29 -8.74 -2.03
C TYR A 26 -10.10 -8.18 -2.77
N VAL A 27 -9.54 -8.94 -3.73
CA VAL A 27 -8.41 -8.45 -4.55
C VAL A 27 -8.77 -7.14 -5.25
N SER A 28 -9.93 -7.08 -5.92
CA SER A 28 -10.36 -5.87 -6.62
C SER A 28 -10.55 -4.68 -5.68
N ARG A 29 -11.13 -4.91 -4.49
CA ARG A 29 -11.35 -3.84 -3.53
C ARG A 29 -10.03 -3.35 -2.95
N THR A 30 -9.13 -4.25 -2.55
CA THR A 30 -7.79 -3.90 -2.04
C THR A 30 -7.03 -3.07 -3.07
N LEU A 31 -6.99 -3.48 -4.33
CA LEU A 31 -6.29 -2.72 -5.39
C LEU A 31 -6.87 -1.30 -5.56
N ARG A 32 -8.20 -1.15 -5.53
CA ARG A 32 -8.84 0.18 -5.59
C ARG A 32 -8.49 1.06 -4.38
N VAL A 33 -8.45 0.46 -3.19
CA VAL A 33 -8.12 1.18 -1.95
C VAL A 33 -6.64 1.57 -1.92
N ILE A 34 -5.73 0.69 -2.36
CA ILE A 34 -4.30 1.02 -2.54
C ILE A 34 -4.16 2.18 -3.52
N GLN A 35 -4.82 2.11 -4.68
CA GLN A 35 -4.76 3.18 -5.68
C GLN A 35 -5.21 4.52 -5.11
N ALA A 36 -6.32 4.54 -4.35
CA ALA A 36 -6.81 5.76 -3.72
C ALA A 36 -5.85 6.27 -2.64
N ALA A 37 -5.36 5.39 -1.77
CA ALA A 37 -4.45 5.75 -0.69
C ALA A 37 -3.11 6.30 -1.20
N VAL A 38 -2.50 5.61 -2.17
CA VAL A 38 -1.24 6.03 -2.80
C VAL A 38 -1.40 7.37 -3.49
N ARG A 39 -2.48 7.57 -4.27
CA ARG A 39 -2.72 8.85 -4.97
C ARG A 39 -2.92 10.01 -3.99
N GLU A 40 -3.59 9.75 -2.88
CA GLU A 40 -3.80 10.77 -1.86
C GLU A 40 -2.50 11.16 -1.16
N VAL A 41 -1.64 10.18 -0.83
CA VAL A 41 -0.29 10.47 -0.31
C VAL A 41 0.55 11.20 -1.36
N ALA A 42 0.49 10.78 -2.63
CA ALA A 42 1.24 11.37 -3.73
C ALA A 42 0.85 12.83 -4.02
N ARG A 43 -0.38 13.26 -3.69
CA ARG A 43 -0.79 14.66 -3.77
C ARG A 43 -0.15 15.52 -2.68
N GLY A 44 -0.09 14.98 -1.46
CA GLY A 44 0.45 15.65 -0.28
C GLY A 44 1.98 15.81 -0.25
N VAL A 45 2.71 15.24 -1.21
CA VAL A 45 4.17 15.40 -1.32
C VAL A 45 4.56 16.50 -2.29
N GLY A 46 5.73 17.12 -2.06
CA GLY A 46 6.15 18.38 -2.69
C GLY A 46 5.92 18.46 -4.20
N GLY A 47 4.97 19.31 -4.62
CA GLY A 47 4.62 19.52 -6.04
C GLY A 47 3.68 18.47 -6.65
N GLY A 48 3.29 17.44 -5.89
CA GLY A 48 2.37 16.39 -6.31
C GLY A 48 0.98 16.93 -6.67
N ASP A 49 0.45 17.87 -5.89
CA ASP A 49 -0.81 18.56 -6.21
C ASP A 49 -0.82 19.11 -7.64
N ALA A 50 0.25 19.82 -8.05
CA ALA A 50 0.33 20.38 -9.41
C ALA A 50 0.37 19.30 -10.50
N MET A 51 1.01 18.15 -10.24
CA MET A 51 1.05 17.00 -11.16
C MET A 51 -0.31 16.32 -11.30
N PHE A 52 -1.08 16.18 -10.21
CA PHE A 52 -2.39 15.53 -10.24
C PHE A 52 -3.55 16.49 -10.57
N GLU A 53 -3.34 17.80 -10.50
CA GLU A 53 -4.26 18.81 -11.03
C GLU A 53 -4.13 18.99 -12.55
N GLY A 54 -2.92 18.76 -13.10
CA GLY A 54 -2.66 18.76 -14.53
C GLY A 54 -3.32 17.60 -15.29
N GLN A 55 -3.50 17.78 -16.60
CA GLN A 55 -3.87 16.70 -17.51
C GLN A 55 -2.80 16.51 -18.59
N PRO A 56 -2.44 15.26 -18.93
CA PRO A 56 -2.93 14.01 -18.34
C PRO A 56 -2.27 13.71 -16.98
N GLN A 57 -3.01 13.07 -16.05
CA GLN A 57 -2.47 12.72 -14.73
C GLN A 57 -1.60 11.47 -14.79
N PRO A 58 -0.58 11.33 -13.93
CA PRO A 58 0.19 10.10 -13.79
C PRO A 58 -0.70 8.87 -13.60
N ALA A 59 -0.41 7.81 -14.35
CA ALA A 59 -1.08 6.52 -14.23
C ALA A 59 -0.41 5.70 -13.12
N LEU A 60 -1.20 4.98 -12.32
CA LEU A 60 -0.65 3.99 -11.37
C LEU A 60 -0.81 2.63 -12.05
N LEU A 61 0.30 2.08 -12.55
CA LEU A 61 0.33 0.81 -13.25
C LEU A 61 0.67 -0.33 -12.30
N LEU A 62 0.38 -1.54 -12.74
CA LEU A 62 0.52 -2.77 -11.98
C LEU A 62 1.08 -3.87 -12.87
N ASP A 63 2.23 -4.41 -12.49
CA ASP A 63 2.73 -5.68 -13.00
C ASP A 63 2.34 -6.81 -12.04
N VAL A 64 2.07 -8.00 -12.57
CA VAL A 64 1.67 -9.17 -11.78
C VAL A 64 2.65 -10.31 -12.02
N SER A 65 3.19 -10.88 -10.94
CA SER A 65 4.06 -12.05 -10.98
C SER A 65 3.57 -13.13 -10.00
N VAL A 66 3.93 -14.39 -10.26
CA VAL A 66 3.65 -15.51 -9.35
C VAL A 66 4.94 -15.87 -8.64
N LEU A 67 4.92 -15.81 -7.31
CA LEU A 67 6.04 -16.17 -6.46
C LEU A 67 5.81 -17.58 -5.90
N ASN A 68 6.84 -18.43 -5.99
CA ASN A 68 6.90 -19.76 -5.36
C ASN A 68 5.68 -20.68 -5.61
N GLY A 69 4.87 -20.40 -6.64
CA GLY A 69 3.67 -21.16 -7.02
C GLY A 69 2.43 -20.96 -6.14
N SER A 70 2.53 -20.25 -5.02
CA SER A 70 1.43 -20.07 -4.06
C SER A 70 1.19 -18.62 -3.63
N GLU A 71 1.96 -17.68 -4.17
CA GLU A 71 1.86 -16.26 -3.85
C GLU A 71 1.76 -15.47 -5.16
N ILE A 72 0.97 -14.40 -5.13
CA ILE A 72 0.88 -13.43 -6.22
C ILE A 72 1.50 -12.13 -5.72
N GLU A 73 2.45 -11.61 -6.48
CA GLU A 73 3.03 -10.30 -6.27
C GLU A 73 2.42 -9.31 -7.26
N PHE A 74 1.87 -8.25 -6.68
CA PHE A 74 1.39 -7.07 -7.37
C PHE A 74 2.44 -5.97 -7.21
N SER A 75 3.03 -5.55 -8.31
CA SER A 75 4.12 -4.59 -8.33
C SER A 75 3.63 -3.27 -8.94
N LEU A 76 3.47 -2.25 -8.09
CA LEU A 76 2.88 -0.96 -8.45
C LEU A 76 3.96 0.11 -8.67
N TYR A 77 3.73 0.97 -9.67
CA TYR A 77 4.56 2.14 -9.98
C TYR A 77 3.75 3.21 -10.71
N PHE A 78 4.15 4.47 -10.56
CA PHE A 78 3.62 5.54 -11.40
C PHE A 78 4.30 5.54 -12.76
N ALA A 79 3.55 5.90 -13.80
CA ALA A 79 4.02 6.01 -15.16
C ALA A 79 3.40 7.21 -15.87
N ASP A 80 4.11 7.70 -16.90
CA ASP A 80 3.57 8.70 -17.82
C ASP A 80 2.39 8.09 -18.58
N PRO A 81 1.21 8.74 -18.57
CA PRO A 81 0.01 8.21 -19.23
C PRO A 81 0.08 8.21 -20.77
N ALA A 82 1.08 8.86 -21.39
CA ALA A 82 1.22 8.93 -22.84
C ALA A 82 1.91 7.69 -23.43
N ASP A 83 2.87 7.10 -22.71
CA ASP A 83 3.73 6.03 -23.22
C ASP A 83 4.05 4.93 -22.21
N ASP A 84 3.39 4.95 -21.04
CA ASP A 84 3.60 4.02 -19.93
C ASP A 84 5.03 4.02 -19.38
N THR A 85 5.83 5.06 -19.67
CA THR A 85 7.20 5.17 -19.14
C THR A 85 7.17 5.31 -17.62
N PRO A 86 7.88 4.45 -16.85
CA PRO A 86 7.93 4.57 -15.41
C PRO A 86 8.40 5.94 -14.93
N MET A 87 7.85 6.42 -13.82
CA MET A 87 8.22 7.66 -13.12
C MET A 87 8.82 7.32 -11.74
N PRO A 88 10.11 6.96 -11.64
CA PRO A 88 10.72 6.48 -10.40
C PRO A 88 10.74 7.50 -9.28
N GLU A 89 10.93 8.79 -9.60
CA GLU A 89 10.98 9.87 -8.62
C GLU A 89 9.62 10.06 -7.95
N LEU A 90 8.55 10.16 -8.76
CA LEU A 90 7.18 10.27 -8.23
C LEU A 90 6.79 9.03 -7.43
N SER A 91 7.14 7.84 -7.93
CA SER A 91 6.86 6.58 -7.25
C SER A 91 7.56 6.51 -5.89
N THR A 92 8.85 6.83 -5.84
CA THR A 92 9.61 6.90 -4.59
C THR A 92 9.02 7.93 -3.63
N GLN A 93 8.77 9.16 -4.11
CA GLN A 93 8.23 10.24 -3.29
C GLN A 93 6.84 9.94 -2.76
N ALA A 94 6.04 9.11 -3.44
CA ALA A 94 4.75 8.66 -2.94
C ALA A 94 4.88 7.46 -1.98
N PHE A 95 5.67 6.45 -2.34
CA PHE A 95 5.71 5.17 -1.62
C PHE A 95 6.55 5.20 -0.34
N GLU A 96 7.58 6.05 -0.27
CA GLU A 96 8.38 6.23 0.94
C GLU A 96 7.55 6.79 2.10
N PRO A 97 6.88 7.96 1.99
CA PRO A 97 6.01 8.46 3.05
C PRO A 97 4.76 7.60 3.26
N PHE A 98 4.27 6.90 2.22
CA PHE A 98 3.18 5.94 2.37
C PHE A 98 3.55 4.79 3.33
N MET A 99 4.78 4.26 3.25
CA MET A 99 5.26 3.19 4.12
C MET A 99 5.83 3.68 5.47
N GLU A 100 6.16 4.97 5.59
CA GLU A 100 6.82 5.54 6.76
C GLU A 100 5.94 5.71 8.01
N GLU A 101 6.63 6.04 9.12
CA GLU A 101 6.10 6.83 10.24
C GLU A 101 5.38 8.07 9.63
N PHE A 102 4.41 8.80 10.18
CA PHE A 102 3.50 9.71 9.44
C PHE A 102 2.55 9.07 8.41
N GLY A 103 2.88 7.91 7.81
CA GLY A 103 2.04 7.15 6.88
C GLY A 103 1.40 5.90 7.50
N PHE A 104 1.48 4.77 6.78
CA PHE A 104 0.87 3.52 7.24
C PHE A 104 1.53 3.01 8.52
N GLY A 105 2.85 3.15 8.69
CA GLY A 105 3.57 2.72 9.90
C GLY A 105 3.10 3.41 11.18
N GLU A 106 2.83 4.73 11.15
CA GLU A 106 2.31 5.45 12.33
C GLU A 106 0.86 5.07 12.66
N LEU A 107 0.00 4.99 11.64
CA LEU A 107 -1.39 4.58 11.83
C LEU A 107 -1.46 3.25 12.57
N LEU A 108 -0.54 2.35 12.24
CA LEU A 108 -0.42 1.03 12.82
C LEU A 108 0.15 1.05 14.25
N LYS A 109 1.20 1.84 14.52
CA LYS A 109 1.81 2.00 15.87
C LYS A 109 0.84 2.60 16.90
N GLN A 110 -0.08 3.45 16.47
CA GLN A 110 -1.03 4.14 17.36
C GLN A 110 -2.29 3.32 17.68
N MET A 111 -2.43 2.10 17.12
CA MET A 111 -3.60 1.27 17.38
C MET A 111 -3.52 0.56 18.74
N PRO A 112 -4.66 0.40 19.44
CA PRO A 112 -4.71 -0.43 20.62
C PRO A 112 -4.39 -1.88 20.23
N GLN A 113 -3.24 -2.38 20.67
CA GLN A 113 -2.94 -3.80 20.63
C GLN A 113 -4.08 -4.54 21.37
N ARG A 114 -4.66 -5.56 20.73
CA ARG A 114 -5.68 -6.38 21.37
C ARG A 114 -5.06 -7.00 22.62
N GLY A 115 -5.46 -6.54 23.80
CA GLY A 115 -5.11 -7.21 25.04
C GLY A 115 -5.62 -8.66 25.01
N LEU A 116 -4.89 -9.55 25.68
CA LEU A 116 -5.13 -11.00 25.82
C LEU A 116 -6.53 -11.40 26.34
N TRP A 117 -7.43 -10.44 26.58
CA TRP A 117 -8.74 -10.62 27.19
C TRP A 117 -9.88 -9.89 26.46
N GLY A 118 -9.80 -9.78 25.13
CA GLY A 118 -10.97 -9.61 24.25
C GLY A 118 -11.76 -8.29 24.31
N ARG A 119 -11.46 -7.37 25.24
CA ARG A 119 -12.09 -6.04 25.25
C ARG A 119 -11.18 -5.04 24.56
N MET A 120 -11.56 -4.66 23.34
CA MET A 120 -11.04 -3.47 22.69
C MET A 120 -11.29 -2.28 23.62
N ALA A 121 -10.23 -1.60 24.05
CA ALA A 121 -10.38 -0.22 24.47
C ALA A 121 -10.80 0.55 23.22
N ARG A 122 -12.11 0.70 23.02
CA ARG A 122 -12.66 1.67 22.06
C ARG A 122 -12.19 3.03 22.53
N GLN A 123 -11.09 3.52 21.97
CA GLN A 123 -10.84 4.94 22.02
C GLN A 123 -11.80 5.57 21.01
N THR A 124 -12.87 6.15 21.55
CA THR A 124 -13.67 7.18 20.90
C THR A 124 -12.73 8.23 20.32
N GLY A 125 -12.79 8.48 19.00
CA GLY A 125 -11.95 9.51 18.39
C GLY A 125 -12.09 9.63 16.89
N SER A 126 -13.25 10.07 16.42
CA SER A 126 -13.45 10.62 15.08
C SER A 126 -12.51 11.80 14.73
N HIS A 127 -11.79 12.33 15.72
CA HIS A 127 -10.74 13.35 15.55
C HIS A 127 -9.39 12.82 15.03
N ARG A 128 -9.24 11.52 14.74
CA ARG A 128 -7.94 10.89 14.39
C ARG A 128 -7.70 10.68 12.89
N LEU A 129 -8.76 10.72 12.08
CA LEU A 129 -8.72 10.62 10.61
C LEU A 129 -9.00 11.99 9.99
N GLN A 130 -8.24 13.02 10.39
CA GLN A 130 -8.52 14.39 9.91
C GLN A 130 -8.08 14.62 8.47
N THR A 131 -7.17 13.78 7.95
CA THR A 131 -6.75 13.82 6.56
C THR A 131 -7.39 12.68 5.78
N GLU A 132 -7.73 12.94 4.52
CA GLU A 132 -8.24 11.92 3.61
C GLU A 132 -7.21 10.78 3.45
N ALA A 133 -5.90 11.10 3.43
CA ALA A 133 -4.82 10.12 3.45
C ALA A 133 -4.94 9.13 4.61
N ALA A 134 -5.13 9.61 5.85
CA ALA A 134 -5.27 8.75 7.02
C ALA A 134 -6.52 7.85 6.91
N ARG A 135 -7.62 8.37 6.36
CA ARG A 135 -8.84 7.58 6.13
C ARG A 135 -8.61 6.46 5.11
N ARG A 136 -7.93 6.75 4.01
CA ARG A 136 -7.60 5.75 2.98
C ARG A 136 -6.64 4.69 3.47
N LEU A 137 -5.69 5.07 4.32
CA LEU A 137 -4.81 4.14 4.98
C LEU A 137 -5.60 3.21 5.94
N ASP A 138 -6.53 3.72 6.76
CA ASP A 138 -7.36 2.83 7.60
C ASP A 138 -8.25 1.90 6.76
N GLU A 139 -8.83 2.39 5.66
CA GLU A 139 -9.56 1.55 4.69
C GLU A 139 -8.65 0.43 4.15
N LEU A 140 -7.40 0.75 3.76
CA LEU A 140 -6.45 -0.23 3.25
C LEU A 140 -6.15 -1.32 4.29
N ARG A 141 -5.93 -0.90 5.54
CA ARG A 141 -5.70 -1.82 6.65
C ARG A 141 -6.85 -2.80 6.80
N VAL A 142 -8.10 -2.32 6.83
CA VAL A 142 -9.28 -3.18 6.94
C VAL A 142 -9.32 -4.20 5.80
N GLU A 143 -9.01 -3.78 4.58
CA GLU A 143 -9.00 -4.66 3.42
C GLU A 143 -7.90 -5.73 3.49
N LEU A 144 -6.68 -5.36 3.92
CA LEU A 144 -5.55 -6.29 4.02
C LEU A 144 -5.79 -7.42 5.05
N ARG A 145 -6.63 -7.21 6.06
CA ARG A 145 -7.00 -8.25 7.04
C ARG A 145 -7.85 -9.39 6.48
N HIS A 146 -8.43 -9.22 5.30
CA HIS A 146 -9.22 -10.29 4.68
C HIS A 146 -8.34 -11.37 4.05
N PHE A 147 -7.05 -11.10 3.88
CA PHE A 147 -6.09 -12.10 3.40
C PHE A 147 -5.53 -12.88 4.57
N ARG A 148 -5.31 -14.19 4.34
CA ARG A 148 -4.62 -15.05 5.30
C ARG A 148 -3.19 -14.59 5.53
N LYS A 149 -2.52 -14.18 4.47
CA LYS A 149 -1.24 -13.49 4.52
C LYS A 149 -1.20 -12.44 3.43
N ALA A 150 -0.87 -11.21 3.80
CA ALA A 150 -0.55 -10.14 2.88
C ALA A 150 0.73 -9.44 3.35
N VAL A 151 1.64 -9.15 2.43
CA VAL A 151 2.86 -8.39 2.70
C VAL A 151 2.85 -7.17 1.81
N LEU A 152 3.00 -5.99 2.41
CA LEU A 152 3.18 -4.73 1.71
C LEU A 152 4.64 -4.32 1.87
N MET A 153 5.35 -4.08 0.76
CA MET A 153 6.79 -3.80 0.79
C MET A 153 7.16 -2.63 -0.11
N HIS A 154 8.15 -1.86 0.31
CA HIS A 154 8.85 -0.88 -0.52
C HIS A 154 10.29 -0.79 -0.03
N ARG A 155 11.26 -0.99 -0.92
CA ARG A 155 12.69 -1.07 -0.57
C ARG A 155 12.92 -2.09 0.55
N SER A 156 13.55 -1.68 1.65
CA SER A 156 13.86 -2.53 2.81
C SER A 156 12.72 -2.62 3.82
N ARG A 157 11.62 -1.89 3.65
CA ARG A 157 10.53 -1.85 4.62
C ARG A 157 9.44 -2.82 4.21
N SER A 158 8.95 -3.58 5.19
CA SER A 158 7.83 -4.48 4.99
C SER A 158 6.82 -4.40 6.12
N ILE A 159 5.55 -4.57 5.76
CA ILE A 159 4.46 -4.71 6.71
C ILE A 159 3.72 -5.98 6.36
N THR A 160 3.78 -6.96 7.27
CA THR A 160 3.11 -8.24 7.12
C THR A 160 1.79 -8.22 7.88
N PHE A 161 0.75 -8.73 7.24
CA PHE A 161 -0.60 -8.92 7.78
C PHE A 161 -0.93 -10.42 7.76
N ASP A 162 -1.30 -10.97 8.92
CA ASP A 162 -1.86 -12.32 9.08
C ASP A 162 -3.20 -12.20 9.82
N GLY A 163 -4.27 -12.03 9.03
CA GLY A 163 -5.59 -11.71 9.56
C GLY A 163 -5.58 -10.44 10.43
N ASP A 164 -5.72 -10.61 11.75
CA ASP A 164 -5.68 -9.49 12.71
C ASP A 164 -4.28 -9.21 13.28
N GLN A 165 -3.30 -10.08 13.05
CA GLN A 165 -1.91 -9.89 13.45
C GLN A 165 -1.15 -9.09 12.40
N MET A 166 -0.14 -8.36 12.87
CA MET A 166 0.64 -7.48 12.01
C MET A 166 2.04 -7.27 12.57
N GLU A 167 3.03 -7.30 11.67
CA GLU A 167 4.45 -7.15 11.97
C GLU A 167 5.05 -6.11 11.00
N ILE A 168 5.94 -5.25 11.51
CA ILE A 168 6.63 -4.22 10.75
C ILE A 168 8.12 -4.53 10.83
N GLU A 169 8.79 -4.62 9.68
CA GLU A 169 10.24 -4.84 9.55
C GLU A 169 10.89 -3.71 8.73
#